data_AF-A0A926T0D4-F1
#
_entry.id   AF-A0A926T0D4-F1
#
_cell.length_a   1.000
_cell.length_b   1.000
_cell.length_c   1.000
_cell.angle_alpha   90.00
_cell.angle_beta   90.00
_cell.angle_gamma   90.00
#
_symmetry.space_group_name_H-M   'P 1'
#
loop_
_entity.id
_entity.type
_entity.pdbx_description
1 polymer ?
#
loop_
_entity_poly.entity_id
_entity_poly.type
_entity_poly.pdbx_seq_one_letter_code
_entity_poly.pdbx_strand_id
1 'polypeptide(L)' 'MTYRGEKFAAILPNTPSVGAMQIAEEIRAAVRALEILHQRSLVSQFVTLSLDVASTVPQPRR' A
#
# COMPACT_ATOMS: atom_id res chain seq x y z
N MET A 1 -4.36 6.43 -16.20
CA MET A 1 -4.17 6.73 -14.75
C MET A 1 -2.80 7.37 -14.60
N THR A 2 -2.74 8.66 -14.29
CA THR A 2 -1.47 9.38 -14.25
C THR A 2 -0.74 9.07 -12.94
N TYR A 3 0.37 8.32 -13.03
CA TYR A 3 1.29 8.05 -11.94
C TYR A 3 2.15 9.30 -11.70
N ARG A 4 1.61 10.29 -10.96
CA ARG A 4 2.45 11.30 -10.31
C ARG A 4 3.24 10.58 -9.20
N GLY A 5 4.52 10.91 -9.03
CA GLY A 5 5.54 10.18 -8.25
C GLY A 5 5.29 9.98 -6.75
N GLU A 6 4.08 10.19 -6.25
CA GLU A 6 3.65 9.98 -4.87
C GLU A 6 2.78 8.72 -4.71
N LYS A 7 2.49 7.98 -5.79
CA LYS A 7 1.63 6.77 -5.77
C LYS A 7 2.39 5.53 -6.22
N PHE A 8 2.43 4.53 -5.34
CA PHE A 8 2.97 3.20 -5.60
C PHE A 8 1.83 2.20 -5.81
N ALA A 9 2.09 1.14 -6.58
CA ALA A 9 1.15 0.03 -6.77
C ALA A 9 1.92 -1.29 -6.71
N ALA A 10 1.38 -2.26 -5.96
CA ALA A 10 1.86 -3.63 -5.92
C ALA A 10 0.82 -4.54 -6.58
N ILE A 11 1.25 -5.36 -7.54
CA ILE A 11 0.40 -6.36 -8.18
C ILE A 11 0.76 -7.72 -7.58
N LEU A 12 -0.24 -8.40 -7.02
CA LEU A 12 -0.06 -9.68 -6.30
C LEU A 12 -0.83 -10.79 -7.03
N PRO A 13 -0.18 -11.52 -7.96
CA PRO A 13 -0.79 -12.68 -8.61
C PRO A 13 -1.12 -13.78 -7.60
N ASN A 14 -2.18 -14.55 -7.86
CA ASN A 14 -2.58 -15.70 -7.04
C ASN A 14 -2.74 -15.42 -5.54
N THR A 15 -3.00 -14.15 -5.18
CA THR A 15 -3.10 -13.73 -3.79
C THR A 15 -4.56 -13.41 -3.47
N PRO A 16 -5.22 -14.16 -2.57
CA PRO A 16 -6.58 -13.82 -2.16
C PRO A 16 -6.60 -12.52 -1.35
N SER A 17 -7.77 -11.89 -1.25
CA SER A 17 -7.95 -10.61 -0.54
C SER A 17 -7.37 -10.59 0.87
N VAL A 18 -7.51 -11.69 1.62
CA VAL A 18 -6.96 -11.83 2.97
C VAL A 18 -5.43 -11.74 2.98
N GLY A 19 -4.77 -12.45 2.06
CA GLY A 19 -3.31 -12.41 1.93
C GLY A 19 -2.81 -11.05 1.47
N ALA A 20 -3.54 -10.41 0.54
CA ALA A 20 -3.21 -9.06 0.08
C ALA A 20 -3.33 -8.03 1.21
N MET A 21 -4.31 -8.19 2.11
CA MET A 21 -4.49 -7.33 3.29
C MET A 21 -3.38 -7.53 4.33
N GLN A 22 -2.91 -8.76 4.54
CA GLN A 22 -1.75 -9.04 5.39
C GLN A 22 -0.49 -8.35 4.85
N ILE A 23 -0.22 -8.50 3.55
CA ILE A 23 0.92 -7.85 2.90
C ILE A 23 0.81 -6.33 3.00
N ALA A 24 -0.38 -5.76 2.81
CA ALA A 24 -0.58 -4.32 2.96
C ALA A 24 -0.27 -3.85 4.39
N GLU A 25 -0.73 -4.58 5.41
CA GLU A 25 -0.44 -4.23 6.81
C GLU A 25 1.05 -4.37 7.15
N GLU A 26 1.72 -5.39 6.62
CA GLU A 26 3.17 -5.56 6.75
C GLU A 26 3.94 -4.39 6.13
N ILE A 27 3.56 -3.95 4.93
CA ILE A 27 4.16 -2.78 4.26
C ILE A 27 3.95 -1.52 5.12
N ARG A 28 2.73 -1.32 5.64
CA ARG A 28 2.39 -0.18 6.48
C ARG A 28 3.23 -0.16 7.77
N ALA A 29 3.34 -1.30 8.43
CA ALA A 29 4.13 -1.46 9.64
C ALA A 29 5.62 -1.25 9.37
N ALA A 30 6.15 -1.81 8.28
CA ALA A 30 7.54 -1.65 7.86
C ALA A 30 7.89 -0.18 7.61
N VAL A 31 7.06 0.57 6.87
CA VAL A 31 7.31 2.00 6.63
C VAL A 31 7.26 2.81 7.91
N ARG A 32 6.33 2.49 8.83
CA ARG A 32 6.29 3.14 10.14
C ARG A 32 7.56 2.87 10.95
N ALA A 33 8.08 1.65 10.90
CA ALA A 33 9.29 1.24 11.62
C ALA A 33 10.58 1.86 11.05
N LEU A 34 10.56 2.40 9.84
CA LEU A 34 11.70 3.15 9.29
C LEU A 34 11.88 4.51 9.98
N GLU A 35 10.88 5.00 10.72
CA GLU A 35 10.94 6.27 11.48
C GLU A 35 11.50 7.44 10.66
N ILE A 36 11.12 7.50 9.38
CA ILE A 36 11.57 8.57 8.48
C ILE A 36 10.93 9.87 8.95
N LEU A 37 11.75 10.82 9.41
CA LEU A 37 11.28 12.10 9.92
C LEU A 37 10.49 12.86 8.87
N HIS A 38 9.25 13.19 9.20
CA HIS A 38 8.40 14.03 8.37
C HIS A 38 8.46 15.47 8.86
N GLN A 39 9.62 16.12 8.66
CA GLN A 39 9.95 17.46 9.21
C GLN A 39 8.93 18.58 8.94
N ARG A 40 8.09 18.42 7.91
CA ARG A 40 7.07 19.40 7.50
C ARG A 40 5.65 19.05 7.92
N SER A 41 5.46 17.91 8.57
CA SER A 41 4.14 17.47 9.02
C SER A 41 3.79 18.07 10.37
N LEU A 42 2.57 18.60 10.47
CA LEU A 42 1.99 19.10 11.70
C LEU A 42 1.26 18.02 12.51
N VAL A 43 1.10 16.82 11.93
CA VAL A 43 0.20 15.77 12.47
C VAL A 43 0.98 14.56 12.96
N SER A 44 2.14 14.27 12.38
CA SER A 44 2.99 13.12 12.76
C SER A 44 4.46 13.46 12.55
N GLN A 45 5.30 13.05 13.49
CA GLN A 45 6.75 13.23 13.41
C GLN A 45 7.40 12.33 12.34
N PHE A 46 6.73 11.24 11.96
CA PHE A 46 7.24 10.27 11.00
C PHE A 46 6.32 10.14 9.78
N VAL A 47 6.92 9.75 8.65
CA VAL A 47 6.21 9.45 7.41
C VAL A 47 5.30 8.25 7.63
N THR A 48 4.06 8.38 7.21
CA THR A 48 3.07 7.30 7.18
C THR A 48 2.51 7.18 5.76
N LEU A 49 1.87 6.06 5.47
CA LEU A 49 1.21 5.83 4.19
C LEU A 49 -0.16 5.19 4.39
N SER A 50 -1.04 5.41 3.43
CA SER A 50 -2.35 4.78 3.32
C SER A 50 -2.32 3.78 2.17
N LEU A 51 -2.92 2.61 2.38
CA LEU A 51 -2.97 1.54 1.39
C LEU A 51 -4.42 1.13 1.17
N ASP A 52 -4.83 1.10 -0.09
CA ASP A 52 -6.07 0.47 -0.51
C ASP A 52 -5.76 -0.91 -1.10
N VAL A 53 -6.54 -1.91 -0.71
CA VAL A 53 -6.39 -3.29 -1.21
C VAL A 53 -7.60 -3.64 -2.05
N ALA A 54 -7.34 -4.07 -3.30
CA ALA A 54 -8.35 -4.60 -4.20
C ALA A 54 -7.91 -5.97 -4.71
N SER A 55 -8.85 -6.92 -4.74
CA SER A 55 -8.65 -8.27 -5.26
C SER A 55 -9.75 -8.60 -6.25
N THR A 56 -9.40 -9.24 -7.36
CA THR A 56 -10.36 -9.69 -8.36
C THR A 56 -9.95 -11.04 -8.92
N VAL A 57 -10.93 -11.90 -9.16
CA VAL A 57 -10.71 -13.14 -9.92
C VAL A 57 -11.01 -12.82 -11.39
N PRO A 58 -10.01 -12.89 -12.29
CA PRO A 58 -10.24 -12.59 -13.70
C PRO A 58 -11.30 -13.53 -14.27
N GLN A 59 -12.42 -12.99 -14.74
CA GLN A 59 -13.37 -13.78 -15.49
C GLN A 59 -12.95 -13.81 -16.97
N PRO A 60 -12.96 -14.99 -17.62
CA PRO A 60 -12.72 -15.05 -19.06
C PRO A 60 -13.81 -14.24 -19.78
N ARG A 61 -13.39 -13.30 -20.62
CA ARG A 61 -14.31 -12.58 -21.51
C ARG A 61 -14.88 -13.58 -22.51
N ARG A 62 -16.21 -13.76 -22.47
CA ARG A 62 -16.96 -14.41 -23.56
C ARG A 62 -16.97 -13.54 -24.80
#